data_AF-A0A9Q1R572-F1
#
_entry.id   AF-A0A9Q1R572-F1
#
_cell.length_a   1.000
_cell.length_b   1.000
_cell.length_c   1.000
_cell.angle_alpha   90.00
_cell.angle_beta   90.00
_cell.angle_gamma   90.00
#
_symmetry.space_group_name_H-M   'P 1'
#
loop_
_entity.id
_entity.type
_entity.pdbx_description
1 polymer ?
#
loop_
_entity_poly.entity_id
_entity_poly.type
_entity_poly.pdbx_seq_one_letter_code
_entity_poly.pdbx_strand_id
1 'polypeptide(L)'
;MDSISAAIGGTRQDKAKADKIKVENIMKASQTHLVVATLLVTVTFAAGFTLPGGFDSDTDSPNKWIAILLRKAVFQAFVVTDSIAFACSTDTMFMYFIMAKERCSPSNNEQVFSIIWELYNHVLALQLLAMFAAVIAFVSGMYATLAHSAGLAVTICVIGCTSFLVYFWVYCRAFRNNMRMEQRSRQT
;
A
#
# COMPACT_ATOMS: atom_id res chain seq x y z
N MET A 1 13.48 -34.74 40.75
CA MET A 1 14.06 -33.79 39.77
C MET A 1 13.46 -33.99 38.38
N ASP A 2 13.13 -35.22 38.00
CA ASP A 2 12.73 -35.59 36.62
C ASP A 2 11.34 -35.11 36.21
N SER A 3 10.36 -35.08 37.12
CA SER A 3 8.99 -34.61 36.84
C SER A 3 8.92 -33.11 36.55
N ILE A 4 9.81 -32.31 37.15
CA ILE A 4 9.89 -30.86 36.94
C ILE A 4 10.57 -30.57 35.59
N SER A 5 11.62 -31.32 35.24
CA SER A 5 12.29 -31.22 33.93
C SER A 5 11.33 -31.58 32.77
N ALA A 6 10.51 -32.61 32.94
CA ALA A 6 9.49 -33.00 31.96
C ALA A 6 8.38 -31.93 31.80
N ALA A 7 7.89 -31.36 32.90
CA ALA A 7 6.86 -30.30 32.86
C ALA A 7 7.37 -28.99 32.24
N ILE A 8 8.61 -28.60 32.54
CA ILE A 8 9.26 -27.43 31.94
C ILE A 8 9.54 -27.67 30.45
N GLY A 9 9.91 -28.91 30.08
CA GLY A 9 10.09 -29.33 28.68
C GLY A 9 8.81 -29.21 27.84
N GLY A 10 7.67 -29.66 28.38
CA GLY A 10 6.35 -29.51 27.74
C GLY A 10 5.96 -28.05 27.54
N THR A 11 6.04 -27.25 28.60
CA THR A 11 5.66 -25.82 28.56
C THR A 11 6.50 -25.00 27.56
N ARG A 12 7.78 -25.36 27.37
CA ARG A 12 8.68 -24.69 26.42
C ARG A 12 8.38 -25.09 24.97
N GLN A 13 8.01 -26.35 24.73
CA GLN A 13 7.56 -26.84 23.42
C GLN A 13 6.25 -26.16 23.00
N ASP A 14 5.30 -26.01 23.92
CA ASP A 14 4.00 -25.39 23.65
C ASP A 14 4.13 -23.91 23.29
N LYS A 15 4.95 -23.16 24.04
CA LYS A 15 5.26 -21.75 23.73
C LYS A 15 5.99 -21.59 22.40
N ALA A 16 6.98 -22.43 22.11
CA ALA A 16 7.70 -22.39 20.84
C ALA A 16 6.79 -22.69 19.64
N LYS A 17 5.81 -23.59 19.80
CA LYS A 17 4.81 -23.89 18.78
C LYS A 17 3.84 -22.73 18.56
N ALA A 18 3.39 -22.07 19.64
CA ALA A 18 2.52 -20.91 19.57
C ALA A 18 3.19 -19.70 18.88
N ASP A 19 4.46 -19.42 19.21
CA ASP A 19 5.23 -18.34 18.56
C ASP A 19 5.45 -18.61 17.07
N LYS A 20 5.74 -19.87 16.69
CA LYS A 20 5.83 -20.26 15.26
C LYS A 20 4.52 -20.01 14.50
N ILE A 21 3.37 -20.39 15.08
CA ILE A 21 2.06 -20.17 14.47
C ILE A 21 1.77 -18.66 14.32
N LYS A 22 2.12 -17.85 15.32
CA LYS A 22 1.92 -16.40 15.28
C LYS A 22 2.77 -15.74 14.19
N VAL A 23 4.05 -16.12 14.08
CA VAL A 23 4.96 -15.65 13.03
C VAL A 23 4.48 -16.08 11.63
N GLU A 24 3.99 -17.31 11.48
CA GLU A 24 3.45 -17.82 10.21
C GLU A 24 2.21 -17.04 9.76
N ASN A 25 1.29 -16.74 10.67
CA ASN A 25 0.09 -15.95 10.36
C ASN A 25 0.44 -14.52 9.91
N ILE A 26 1.38 -13.86 10.59
CA ILE A 26 1.87 -12.53 10.19
C ILE A 26 2.54 -12.59 8.82
N MET A 27 3.28 -13.67 8.52
CA MET A 27 3.93 -13.86 7.24
C MET A 27 2.91 -14.04 6.10
N LYS A 28 1.88 -14.87 6.30
CA LYS A 28 0.79 -15.04 5.33
C LYS A 28 0.10 -13.71 5.00
N ALA A 29 -0.19 -12.89 6.02
CA ALA A 29 -0.76 -11.56 5.81
C ALA A 29 0.19 -10.62 5.02
N SER A 30 1.49 -10.63 5.35
CA SER A 30 2.49 -9.82 4.63
C SER A 30 2.64 -10.19 3.15
N GLN A 31 2.53 -11.48 2.81
CA GLN A 31 2.60 -11.95 1.43
C GLN A 31 1.46 -11.39 0.58
N THR A 32 0.23 -11.35 1.13
CA THR A 32 -0.91 -10.76 0.42
C THR A 32 -0.70 -9.27 0.14
N HIS A 33 -0.21 -8.50 1.13
CA HIS A 33 0.10 -7.08 0.92
C HIS A 33 1.22 -6.87 -0.10
N LEU A 34 2.24 -7.72 -0.10
CA LEU A 34 3.34 -7.67 -1.07
C LEU A 34 2.84 -7.93 -2.51
N VAL A 35 2.02 -8.96 -2.71
CA VAL A 35 1.42 -9.27 -4.02
C VAL A 35 0.62 -8.07 -4.55
N VAL A 36 -0.16 -7.44 -3.67
CA VAL A 36 -0.95 -6.25 -4.02
C VAL A 36 -0.04 -5.06 -4.40
N ALA A 37 1.05 -4.83 -3.66
CA ALA A 37 2.04 -3.79 -3.99
C ALA A 37 2.71 -4.03 -5.35
N THR A 38 3.17 -5.26 -5.61
CA THR A 38 3.77 -5.66 -6.89
C THR A 38 2.80 -5.51 -8.06
N LEU A 39 1.51 -5.80 -7.83
CA LEU A 39 0.47 -5.61 -8.83
C LEU A 39 0.27 -4.13 -9.17
N LEU A 40 0.22 -3.25 -8.16
CA LEU A 40 0.14 -1.80 -8.39
C LEU A 40 1.33 -1.29 -9.21
N VAL A 41 2.57 -1.66 -8.81
CA VAL A 41 3.81 -1.30 -9.53
C VAL A 41 3.74 -1.70 -11.00
N THR A 42 3.23 -2.90 -11.28
CA THR A 42 3.13 -3.44 -12.65
C THR A 42 2.08 -2.69 -13.48
N VAL A 43 0.91 -2.39 -12.89
CA VAL A 43 -0.19 -1.70 -13.57
C VAL A 43 0.19 -0.25 -13.90
N THR A 44 0.78 0.50 -12.96
CA THR A 44 1.23 1.89 -13.19
C THR A 44 2.37 1.93 -14.21
N PHE A 45 3.30 0.97 -14.16
CA PHE A 45 4.36 0.83 -15.17
C PHE A 45 3.80 0.59 -16.57
N ALA A 46 2.85 -0.34 -16.71
CA ALA A 46 2.17 -0.60 -17.98
C ALA A 46 1.36 0.62 -18.46
N ALA A 47 0.73 1.35 -17.54
CA ALA A 47 0.00 2.58 -17.84
C ALA A 47 0.94 3.64 -18.45
N GLY A 48 2.15 3.80 -17.91
CA GLY A 48 3.16 4.72 -18.45
C GLY A 48 3.51 4.47 -19.93
N PHE A 49 3.61 3.20 -20.36
CA PHE A 49 3.87 2.86 -21.77
C PHE A 49 2.63 2.91 -22.67
N THR A 50 1.43 2.85 -22.09
CA THR A 50 0.16 2.78 -22.84
C THR A 50 -0.44 4.16 -23.11
N LEU A 51 0.21 5.25 -22.66
CA LEU A 51 -0.31 6.60 -22.88
C LEU A 51 -0.22 6.97 -24.37
N PRO A 52 -1.35 7.31 -25.02
CA PRO A 52 -1.35 7.69 -26.43
C PRO A 52 -0.64 9.03 -26.59
N GLY A 53 0.61 9.00 -27.05
CA GLY A 53 1.38 10.16 -27.46
C GLY A 53 0.86 10.70 -28.80
N GLY A 54 -0.29 11.36 -28.78
CA GLY A 54 -0.81 12.08 -29.94
C GLY A 54 -0.03 13.38 -30.15
N PHE A 55 0.87 13.39 -31.12
CA PHE A 55 1.47 14.62 -31.63
C PHE A 55 0.45 15.35 -32.48
N ASP A 56 0.21 16.62 -32.16
CA ASP A 56 -0.62 17.48 -32.99
C ASP A 56 0.15 17.82 -34.27
N SER A 57 -0.42 17.51 -35.43
CA SER A 57 0.15 17.83 -36.75
C SER A 57 -0.40 19.14 -37.32
N ASP A 58 -1.16 19.92 -36.54
CA ASP A 58 -1.72 21.18 -37.03
C ASP A 58 -0.71 22.33 -36.95
N THR A 59 -0.56 23.04 -38.08
CA THR A 59 0.71 23.70 -38.45
C THR A 59 0.86 25.14 -37.93
N ASP A 60 -0.14 25.72 -37.25
CA ASP A 60 -0.22 27.19 -37.05
C ASP A 60 -0.33 27.71 -35.59
N SER A 61 0.32 27.07 -34.61
CA SER A 61 0.45 27.67 -33.26
C SER A 61 1.88 27.68 -32.71
N PRO A 62 2.33 28.76 -32.02
CA PRO A 62 3.71 28.95 -31.58
C PRO A 62 4.14 28.01 -30.44
N ASN A 63 3.23 27.18 -29.91
CA ASN A 63 3.46 26.22 -28.83
C ASN A 63 3.50 24.79 -29.38
N LYS A 64 4.31 24.60 -30.42
CA LYS A 64 4.59 23.32 -31.06
C LYS A 64 5.34 22.40 -30.06
N TRP A 65 5.09 21.09 -30.11
CA TRP A 65 5.80 20.00 -29.39
C TRP A 65 5.26 19.46 -28.05
N ILE A 66 4.13 19.94 -27.52
CA ILE A 66 3.50 19.33 -26.33
C ILE A 66 2.19 18.66 -26.76
N ALA A 67 2.15 17.32 -26.67
CA ALA A 67 0.98 16.51 -26.98
C ALA A 67 -0.31 17.16 -26.45
N ILE A 68 -1.33 17.30 -27.30
CA ILE A 68 -2.60 17.95 -26.95
C ILE A 68 -3.22 17.36 -25.67
N LEU A 69 -2.98 16.08 -25.39
CA LEU A 69 -3.39 15.42 -24.14
C LEU A 69 -2.61 15.91 -22.91
N LEU A 70 -1.31 16.17 -23.02
CA LEU A 70 -0.44 16.59 -21.91
C LEU A 70 -0.81 18.00 -21.40
N ARG A 71 -1.46 18.82 -22.23
CA ARG A 71 -1.93 20.17 -21.85
C ARG A 71 -3.23 20.15 -21.01
N LYS A 72 -3.95 19.02 -20.98
CA LYS A 72 -5.20 18.90 -20.21
C LYS A 72 -4.85 18.62 -18.75
N ALA A 73 -5.27 19.50 -17.84
CA ALA A 73 -4.97 19.40 -16.40
C ALA A 73 -5.28 18.01 -15.79
N VAL A 74 -6.28 17.32 -16.33
CA VAL A 74 -6.68 15.96 -15.92
C VAL A 74 -5.60 14.91 -16.25
N PHE A 75 -4.88 15.06 -17.36
CA PHE A 75 -3.79 14.14 -17.74
C PHE A 75 -2.53 14.38 -16.92
N GLN A 76 -2.20 15.65 -16.62
CA GLN A 76 -1.10 15.93 -15.69
C GLN A 76 -1.39 15.38 -14.30
N ALA A 77 -2.63 15.54 -13.81
CA ALA A 77 -3.06 14.94 -12.55
C ALA A 77 -2.97 13.40 -12.59
N PHE A 78 -3.36 12.77 -13.71
CA PHE A 78 -3.19 11.34 -13.92
C PHE A 78 -1.72 10.91 -13.76
N VAL A 79 -0.79 11.51 -14.52
CA VAL A 79 0.63 11.11 -14.50
C VAL A 79 1.26 11.32 -13.11
N VAL A 80 0.96 12.44 -12.46
CA VAL A 80 1.49 12.74 -11.11
C VAL A 80 0.96 11.75 -10.09
N THR A 81 -0.35 11.47 -10.09
CA THR A 81 -0.96 10.55 -9.12
C THR A 81 -0.56 9.10 -9.35
N ASP A 82 -0.42 8.67 -10.60
CA ASP A 82 0.09 7.35 -10.99
C ASP A 82 1.56 7.16 -10.58
N SER A 83 2.39 8.19 -10.76
CA SER A 83 3.79 8.18 -10.32
C SER A 83 3.93 8.11 -8.81
N ILE A 84 3.08 8.81 -8.05
CA ILE A 84 3.04 8.73 -6.59
C ILE A 84 2.62 7.31 -6.15
N ALA A 85 1.61 6.73 -6.79
CA ALA A 85 1.17 5.37 -6.50
C ALA A 85 2.29 4.34 -6.73
N PHE A 86 3.05 4.50 -7.82
CA PHE A 86 4.21 3.66 -8.14
C PHE A 86 5.34 3.81 -7.12
N ALA A 87 5.72 5.05 -6.78
CA ALA A 87 6.79 5.32 -5.82
C ALA A 87 6.45 4.75 -4.44
N CYS A 88 5.25 5.04 -3.91
CA CYS A 88 4.82 4.53 -2.61
C CYS A 88 4.70 2.99 -2.58
N SER A 89 4.28 2.34 -3.67
CA SER A 89 4.24 0.88 -3.77
C SER A 89 5.64 0.26 -3.82
N THR A 90 6.57 0.91 -4.52
CA THR A 90 7.96 0.47 -4.61
C THR A 90 8.68 0.62 -3.26
N ASP A 91 8.47 1.73 -2.56
CA ASP A 91 8.99 1.95 -1.21
C ASP A 91 8.45 0.89 -0.23
N THR A 92 7.15 0.57 -0.32
CA THR A 92 6.53 -0.52 0.45
C THR A 92 7.22 -1.86 0.17
N MET A 93 7.47 -2.19 -1.11
CA MET A 93 8.16 -3.41 -1.50
C MET A 93 9.59 -3.47 -0.94
N PHE A 94 10.32 -2.35 -0.97
CA PHE A 94 11.67 -2.24 -0.44
C PHE A 94 11.70 -2.43 1.09
N MET A 95 10.75 -1.83 1.80
CA MET A 95 10.60 -2.01 3.26
C MET A 95 10.28 -3.46 3.63
N TYR A 96 9.43 -4.15 2.87
CA TYR A 96 9.19 -5.59 3.04
C TYR A 96 10.45 -6.41 2.82
N PHE A 97 11.26 -6.06 1.83
CA PHE A 97 12.54 -6.73 1.55
C PHE A 97 13.54 -6.54 2.70
N ILE A 98 13.66 -5.32 3.25
CA ILE A 98 14.50 -5.05 4.43
C ILE A 98 14.00 -5.87 5.62
N MET A 99 12.70 -5.88 5.89
CA MET A 99 12.11 -6.68 6.98
C MET A 99 12.37 -8.18 6.79
N ALA A 100 12.27 -8.69 5.55
CA ALA A 100 12.57 -10.08 5.25
C ALA A 100 14.05 -10.42 5.49
N LYS A 101 14.97 -9.50 5.16
CA LYS A 101 16.41 -9.65 5.39
C LYS A 101 16.75 -9.70 6.88
N GLU A 102 16.15 -8.85 7.71
CA GLU A 102 16.45 -8.79 9.15
C GLU A 102 15.93 -10.00 9.92
N ARG A 103 14.87 -10.65 9.45
CA ARG A 103 14.36 -11.89 10.06
C ARG A 103 15.30 -13.10 9.94
N CYS A 104 16.36 -13.03 9.13
CA CYS A 104 17.38 -14.07 9.06
C CYS A 104 18.38 -14.05 10.23
N SER A 105 18.38 -13.00 11.06
CA SER A 105 19.22 -12.94 12.27
C SER A 105 18.33 -13.00 13.51
N PRO A 106 18.25 -14.14 14.22
CA PRO A 106 17.39 -14.30 15.38
C PRO A 106 18.06 -13.63 16.58
N SER A 107 18.00 -12.31 16.64
CA SER A 107 18.37 -11.59 17.86
C SER A 107 17.17 -11.56 18.78
N ASN A 108 17.33 -12.16 19.96
CA ASN A 108 16.43 -12.04 21.09
C ASN A 108 16.09 -10.55 21.32
N ASN A 109 14.90 -10.28 21.83
CA ASN A 109 14.51 -9.12 22.67
C ASN A 109 13.18 -8.51 22.22
N GLU A 110 12.29 -8.30 23.19
CA GLU A 110 10.98 -7.65 23.04
C GLU A 110 11.04 -6.25 22.37
N GLN A 111 12.21 -5.61 22.33
CA GLN A 111 12.46 -4.36 21.62
C GLN A 111 12.28 -4.47 20.09
N VAL A 112 12.61 -5.62 19.50
CA VAL A 112 12.45 -5.86 18.06
C VAL A 112 10.97 -5.88 17.67
N PHE A 113 10.08 -6.35 18.57
CA PHE A 113 8.65 -6.38 18.33
C PHE A 113 8.04 -4.97 18.24
N SER A 114 8.52 -4.03 19.06
CA SER A 114 8.08 -2.63 19.02
C SER A 114 8.50 -1.94 17.71
N ILE A 115 9.73 -2.20 17.24
CA ILE A 115 10.24 -1.62 15.98
C ILE A 115 9.48 -2.20 14.78
N ILE A 116 9.23 -3.52 14.77
CA ILE A 116 8.46 -4.18 13.70
C ILE A 116 7.04 -3.64 13.64
N TRP A 117 6.41 -3.36 14.78
CA TRP A 117 5.05 -2.83 14.83
C TRP A 117 4.95 -1.41 14.23
N GLU A 118 5.88 -0.53 14.58
CA GLU A 118 6.00 0.82 14.00
C GLU A 118 6.27 0.76 12.49
N LEU A 119 7.22 -0.09 12.06
CA LEU A 119 7.55 -0.30 10.65
C LEU A 119 6.34 -0.84 9.86
N TYR A 120 5.63 -1.81 10.42
CA TYR A 120 4.44 -2.40 9.82
C TYR A 120 3.36 -1.33 9.62
N ASN A 121 3.11 -0.48 10.61
CA ASN A 121 2.16 0.61 10.51
C ASN A 121 2.57 1.65 9.44
N HIS A 122 3.86 1.95 9.33
CA HIS A 122 4.39 2.85 8.30
C HIS A 122 4.21 2.28 6.88
N VAL A 123 4.56 1.00 6.70
CA VAL A 123 4.38 0.27 5.44
C VAL A 123 2.91 0.20 5.06
N LEU A 124 2.02 -0.03 6.03
CA LEU A 124 0.59 -0.10 5.78
C LEU A 124 0.00 1.28 5.42
N ALA A 125 0.52 2.36 6.02
CA ALA A 125 0.17 3.73 5.64
C ALA A 125 0.62 4.09 4.22
N LEU A 126 1.86 3.73 3.83
CA LEU A 126 2.37 3.92 2.47
C LEU A 126 1.57 3.12 1.44
N GLN A 127 1.21 1.87 1.76
CA GLN A 127 0.39 1.03 0.90
C GLN A 127 -1.03 1.61 0.72
N LEU A 128 -1.61 2.19 1.77
CA LEU A 128 -2.89 2.89 1.69
C LEU A 128 -2.79 4.15 0.83
N LEU A 129 -1.73 4.95 1.01
CA LEU A 129 -1.49 6.12 0.18
C LEU A 129 -1.36 5.75 -1.30
N ALA A 130 -0.65 4.67 -1.60
CA ALA A 130 -0.53 4.13 -2.95
C ALA A 130 -1.89 3.72 -3.54
N MET A 131 -2.72 3.04 -2.74
CA MET A 131 -4.10 2.67 -3.14
C MET A 131 -4.96 3.90 -3.44
N PHE A 132 -4.91 4.93 -2.59
CA PHE A 132 -5.64 6.18 -2.83
C PHE A 132 -5.16 6.88 -4.10
N ALA A 133 -3.85 7.00 -4.28
CA ALA A 133 -3.26 7.61 -5.46
C ALA A 133 -3.64 6.84 -6.74
N ALA A 134 -3.61 5.51 -6.70
CA ALA A 134 -4.01 4.65 -7.82
C ALA A 134 -5.50 4.83 -8.19
N VAL A 135 -6.40 5.00 -7.22
CA VAL A 135 -7.82 5.30 -7.49
C VAL A 135 -7.97 6.66 -8.16
N ILE A 136 -7.27 7.70 -7.68
CA ILE A 136 -7.31 9.04 -8.28
C ILE A 136 -6.73 9.02 -9.71
N ALA A 137 -5.66 8.27 -9.93
CA ALA A 137 -5.09 8.04 -11.25
C ALA A 137 -6.12 7.35 -12.15
N PHE A 138 -6.74 6.26 -11.70
CA PHE A 138 -7.77 5.57 -12.47
C PHE A 138 -8.94 6.48 -12.86
N VAL A 139 -9.46 7.28 -11.92
CA VAL A 139 -10.52 8.27 -12.16
C VAL A 139 -10.07 9.27 -13.22
N SER A 140 -8.89 9.87 -13.04
CA SER A 140 -8.34 10.87 -13.96
C SER A 140 -8.09 10.31 -15.36
N GLY A 141 -7.58 9.08 -15.46
CA GLY A 141 -7.38 8.36 -16.72
C GLY A 141 -8.69 8.05 -17.44
N MET A 142 -9.73 7.65 -16.70
CA MET A 142 -11.08 7.45 -17.25
C MET A 142 -11.67 8.76 -17.77
N TYR A 143 -11.51 9.88 -17.05
CA TYR A 143 -11.93 11.20 -17.54
C TYR A 143 -11.14 11.70 -18.75
N ALA A 144 -9.88 11.28 -18.88
CA ALA A 144 -9.05 11.63 -20.04
C ALA A 144 -9.45 10.84 -21.29
N THR A 145 -9.83 9.56 -21.14
CA THR A 145 -10.16 8.66 -22.26
C THR A 145 -11.63 8.72 -22.69
N LEU A 146 -12.55 8.95 -21.76
CA LEU A 146 -14.00 8.88 -22.00
C LEU A 146 -14.60 10.27 -22.29
N ALA A 147 -14.19 10.90 -23.39
CA ALA A 147 -14.67 12.24 -23.79
C ALA A 147 -16.18 12.31 -24.11
N HIS A 148 -16.86 11.17 -24.34
CA HIS A 148 -18.25 11.13 -24.82
C HIS A 148 -19.26 10.51 -23.83
N SER A 149 -18.83 9.90 -22.70
CA SER A 149 -19.77 9.29 -21.73
C SER A 149 -19.25 9.37 -20.29
N ALA A 150 -19.16 10.58 -19.75
CA ALA A 150 -18.69 10.83 -18.38
C ALA A 150 -19.54 10.14 -17.29
N GLY A 151 -20.81 9.83 -17.57
CA GLY A 151 -21.74 9.22 -16.61
C GLY A 151 -21.31 7.83 -16.13
N LEU A 152 -20.78 6.98 -17.03
CA LEU A 152 -20.34 5.63 -16.68
C LEU A 152 -19.09 5.65 -15.80
N ALA A 153 -18.13 6.51 -16.12
CA ALA A 153 -16.94 6.73 -15.32
C ALA A 153 -17.29 7.17 -13.89
N VAL A 154 -18.25 8.11 -13.76
CA VAL A 154 -18.74 8.57 -12.45
C VAL A 154 -19.37 7.43 -11.66
N THR A 155 -20.25 6.62 -12.25
CA THR A 155 -20.90 5.52 -11.52
C THR A 155 -19.91 4.47 -11.01
N ILE A 156 -18.93 4.10 -11.83
CA ILE A 156 -17.89 3.13 -11.46
C ILE A 156 -16.99 3.72 -10.36
N CYS A 157 -16.65 5.01 -10.45
CA CYS A 157 -15.88 5.70 -9.42
C CYS A 157 -16.61 5.76 -8.09
N VAL A 158 -17.92 6.08 -8.09
CA VAL A 158 -18.71 6.17 -6.86
C VAL A 158 -18.72 4.81 -6.14
N ILE A 159 -19.00 3.72 -6.85
CA ILE A 159 -19.02 2.36 -6.29
C ILE A 159 -17.66 1.97 -5.70
N GLY A 160 -16.57 2.24 -6.45
CA GLY A 160 -15.20 2.01 -5.99
C GLY A 160 -14.85 2.83 -4.75
N CYS A 161 -15.04 4.15 -4.81
CA CYS A 161 -14.73 5.06 -3.71
C CYS A 161 -15.50 4.71 -2.43
N THR A 162 -16.79 4.35 -2.51
CA THR A 162 -17.55 3.95 -1.32
C THR A 162 -16.93 2.75 -0.60
N SER A 163 -16.43 1.76 -1.36
CA SER A 163 -15.81 0.56 -0.77
C SER A 163 -14.49 0.88 -0.07
N PHE A 164 -13.66 1.71 -0.71
CA PHE A 164 -12.38 2.15 -0.14
C PHE A 164 -12.54 3.08 1.07
N LEU A 165 -13.54 3.97 1.06
CA LEU A 165 -13.82 4.88 2.17
C LEU A 165 -14.23 4.12 3.43
N VAL A 166 -15.02 3.04 3.30
CA VAL A 166 -15.39 2.19 4.44
C VAL A 166 -14.16 1.48 5.01
N TYR A 167 -13.30 0.93 4.16
CA TYR A 167 -12.06 0.28 4.58
C TYR A 167 -11.12 1.27 5.30
N PHE A 168 -10.92 2.45 4.71
CA PHE A 168 -10.13 3.53 5.32
C PHE A 168 -10.72 4.00 6.65
N TRP A 169 -12.04 4.14 6.74
CA TRP A 169 -12.70 4.55 7.98
C TRP A 169 -12.49 3.53 9.10
N VAL A 170 -12.59 2.24 8.81
CA VAL A 170 -12.28 1.16 9.76
C VAL A 170 -10.81 1.19 10.15
N TYR A 171 -9.91 1.39 9.18
CA TYR A 171 -8.48 1.47 9.44
C TYR A 171 -8.11 2.67 10.32
N CYS A 172 -8.58 3.87 9.98
CA CYS A 172 -8.41 5.07 10.79
C CYS A 172 -9.01 4.91 12.19
N ARG A 173 -10.14 4.22 12.31
CA ARG A 173 -10.74 3.90 13.61
C ARG A 173 -9.83 2.98 14.43
N ALA A 174 -9.26 1.94 13.82
CA ALA A 174 -8.32 1.03 14.48
C ALA A 174 -7.02 1.76 14.88
N PHE A 175 -6.45 2.55 13.99
CA PHE A 175 -5.24 3.32 14.26
C PHE A 175 -5.44 4.36 15.38
N ARG A 176 -6.55 5.11 15.34
CA ARG A 176 -6.91 6.06 16.41
C ARG A 176 -7.11 5.38 17.76
N ASN A 177 -7.65 4.15 17.77
CA ASN A 177 -7.78 3.38 19.00
C ASN A 177 -6.41 2.96 19.53
N ASN A 178 -5.49 2.54 18.68
CA ASN A 178 -4.13 2.19 19.08
C ASN A 178 -3.37 3.37 19.70
N MET A 179 -3.44 4.56 19.07
CA MET A 179 -2.87 5.80 19.62
C MET A 179 -3.44 6.16 21.00
N ARG A 180 -4.73 5.91 21.23
CA ARG A 180 -5.36 6.11 22.55
C ARG A 180 -4.84 5.16 23.62
N MET A 181 -4.51 3.91 23.25
CA MET A 181 -3.98 2.93 24.19
C MET A 181 -2.55 3.28 24.61
N GLU A 182 -1.73 3.77 23.67
CA GLU A 182 -0.36 4.19 23.94
C GLU A 182 -0.26 5.46 24.80
N GLN A 183 -1.24 6.37 24.67
CA GLN A 183 -1.38 7.51 25.58
C GLN A 183 -1.74 7.05 27.01
N ARG A 184 -2.54 5.98 27.14
CA ARG A 184 -2.96 5.43 28.43
C ARG A 184 -1.83 4.72 29.16
N SER A 185 -0.95 4.03 28.44
CA SER A 185 0.24 3.39 29.02
C SER A 185 1.35 4.38 29.40
N ARG A 186 1.35 5.60 28.86
CA ARG A 186 2.28 6.67 29.27
C ARG A 186 1.82 7.45 30.51
N GLN A 187 0.57 7.27 30.95
CA GLN A 187 0.00 7.95 32.13
C GLN A 187 -0.11 7.07 33.38
N THR A 188 0.24 5.78 33.29
CA THR A 188 0.28 4.81 34.40
C THR A 188 1.71 4.37 34.65
#